data_AF-A0ABD5K693-F1
#
_entry.id   AF-A0ABD5K693-F1
#
_cell.length_a   1.000
_cell.length_b   1.000
_cell.length_c   1.000
_cell.angle_alpha   90.00
_cell.angle_beta   90.00
_cell.angle_gamma   90.00
#
_symmetry.space_group_name_H-M   'P 1'
#
loop_
_entity.id
_entity.type
_entity.pdbx_description
1 polymer ?
#
loop_
_entity_poly.entity_id
_entity_poly.type
_entity_poly.pdbx_seq_one_letter_code
_entity_poly.pdbx_strand_id
1 'polypeptide(L)' 'MSEPVQITDKIERNRQELSRLAENHGMQDNQVLRQSMVLDELINEYNRFKYKSHLRNRQPIA' A
#
# COMPACT_ATOMS: atom_id res chain seq x y z
N MET A 1 4.51 10.49 13.70
CA MET A 1 3.50 9.58 13.14
C MET A 1 3.21 10.06 11.73
N SER A 2 3.42 9.25 10.70
CA SER A 2 3.08 9.66 9.32
C SER A 2 1.56 9.74 9.20
N GLU A 3 1.06 10.88 8.75
CA GLU A 3 -0.38 11.06 8.58
C GLU A 3 -0.93 10.12 7.48
N PRO A 4 -2.19 9.67 7.58
CA PRO A 4 -2.81 8.77 6.60
C PRO A 4 -2.70 9.27 5.15
N VAL A 5 -2.72 10.59 4.95
CA VAL A 5 -2.58 11.26 3.64
C VAL A 5 -1.21 11.01 3.02
N GLN A 6 -0.14 10.98 3.82
CA GLN A 6 1.21 10.76 3.32
C GLN A 6 1.43 9.31 2.86
N ILE A 7 0.71 8.35 3.45
CA ILE A 7 0.78 6.95 3.04
C ILE A 7 -0.01 6.73 1.74
N THR A 8 -1.18 7.35 1.59
CA THR A 8 -1.96 7.26 0.34
C THR A 8 -1.21 7.85 -0.85
N ASP A 9 -0.50 8.98 -0.66
CA ASP A 9 0.31 9.56 -1.74
C ASP A 9 1.46 8.65 -2.17
N LYS A 10 2.10 7.97 -1.21
CA LYS A 10 3.16 6.99 -1.49
C LYS A 10 2.62 5.77 -2.24
N ILE A 11 1.44 5.28 -1.87
CA ILE A 11 0.76 4.18 -2.57
C ILE A 11 0.50 4.57 -4.02
N GLU A 12 -0.06 5.76 -4.28
CA GLU A 12 -0.41 6.16 -5.64
C GLU A 12 0.82 6.37 -6.51
N ARG A 13 1.90 6.95 -5.97
CA ARG A 13 3.18 7.04 -6.70
C ARG A 13 3.74 5.65 -7.06
N ASN A 14 3.71 4.72 -6.11
CA ASN A 14 4.17 3.34 -6.36
C ASN A 14 3.30 2.60 -7.38
N ARG A 15 1.98 2.85 -7.40
CA ARG A 15 1.08 2.31 -8.43
C ARG A 15 1.45 2.80 -9.81
N GLN A 16 1.67 4.10 -9.97
CA GLN A 16 2.03 4.68 -11.26
C GLN A 16 3.37 4.15 -11.76
N GLU A 17 4.35 3.98 -10.87
CA GLU A 17 5.64 3.40 -11.21
C GLU A 17 5.54 1.92 -11.60
N LEU A 18 4.75 1.13 -10.86
CA LEU A 18 4.48 -0.26 -11.22
C LEU A 18 3.83 -0.39 -12.58
N SER A 19 2.83 0.45 -12.89
CA SER A 19 2.18 0.47 -14.20
C SER A 19 3.18 0.77 -15.32
N ARG A 20 4.03 1.79 -15.14
CA ARG A 20 5.08 2.12 -16.14
C ARG A 20 6.06 0.98 -16.34
N LEU A 21 6.50 0.32 -15.27
CA LEU A 21 7.41 -0.82 -15.37
C LEU A 21 6.72 -2.01 -16.09
N ALA A 22 5.45 -2.27 -15.78
CA ALA A 22 4.70 -3.35 -16.41
C ALA A 22 4.43 -3.08 -17.90
N GLU A 23 4.18 -1.83 -18.28
CA GLU A 23 4.03 -1.41 -19.69
C GLU A 23 5.34 -1.57 -20.48
N ASN A 24 6.49 -1.24 -19.87
CA ASN A 24 7.79 -1.27 -20.54
C ASN A 24 8.43 -2.67 -20.58
N HIS A 25 8.28 -3.47 -19.52
CA HIS A 25 9.02 -4.72 -19.32
C HIS A 25 8.12 -5.96 -19.26
N GLY A 26 6.80 -5.78 -19.10
CA GLY A 26 5.85 -6.87 -18.90
C GLY A 26 5.73 -7.33 -17.44
N MET A 27 4.61 -7.97 -17.11
CA MET A 27 4.27 -8.31 -15.72
C MET A 27 5.20 -9.34 -15.05
N GLN A 28 5.94 -10.13 -15.83
CA GLN A 28 6.83 -11.17 -15.32
C GLN A 28 8.26 -10.65 -15.05
N ASP A 29 8.53 -9.38 -15.37
CA ASP A 29 9.84 -8.80 -15.12
C ASP A 29 10.14 -8.70 -13.61
N ASN A 30 11.38 -9.00 -13.24
CA ASN A 30 11.80 -9.00 -11.84
C ASN A 30 11.67 -7.64 -11.17
N GLN A 31 11.82 -6.54 -11.90
CA GLN A 31 11.63 -5.19 -11.38
C GLN A 31 10.15 -4.91 -11.10
N VAL A 32 9.26 -5.39 -11.99
CA VAL A 32 7.80 -5.29 -11.80
C VAL A 32 7.37 -6.09 -10.57
N LEU A 33 7.85 -7.33 -10.42
CA LEU A 33 7.54 -8.17 -9.26
C LEU A 33 8.06 -7.57 -7.94
N ARG A 34 9.27 -7.00 -7.94
CA ARG A 34 9.78 -6.31 -6.75
C ARG A 34 8.97 -5.07 -6.41
N GLN A 35 8.61 -4.28 -7.42
CA GLN A 35 7.82 -3.08 -7.23
C GLN A 35 6.40 -3.39 -6.73
N SER A 36 5.80 -4.51 -7.16
CA SER A 36 4.50 -4.94 -6.64
C SER A 36 4.56 -5.33 -5.17
N MET A 37 5.64 -5.99 -4.72
CA MET A 37 5.84 -6.29 -3.30
C MET A 37 5.93 -5.02 -2.44
N VAL A 38 6.65 -4.00 -2.91
CA VAL A 38 6.75 -2.71 -2.20
C VAL A 38 5.39 -2.03 -2.10
N LEU A 39 4.61 -2.04 -3.19
CA LEU A 39 3.26 -1.49 -3.19
C LEU A 39 2.34 -2.24 -2.22
N ASP A 40 2.40 -3.57 -2.17
CA ASP A 40 1.62 -4.39 -1.24
C ASP A 40 1.98 -4.11 0.22
N GLU A 41 3.25 -3.91 0.54
CA GLU A 41 3.69 -3.53 1.88
C GLU A 41 3.10 -2.17 2.31
N LEU A 42 3.12 -1.17 1.42
CA LEU A 42 2.53 0.15 1.67
C LEU A 42 1.01 0.08 1.88
N ILE A 43 0.31 -0.71 1.06
CA ILE A 43 -1.14 -0.93 1.22
C ILE A 43 -1.43 -1.62 2.56
N ASN A 44 -0.63 -2.62 2.93
CA ASN A 44 -0.77 -3.31 4.21
C ASN A 44 -0.48 -2.39 5.40
N GLU A 45 0.49 -1.49 5.29
CA GLU A 45 0.75 -0.45 6.29
C GLU A 45 -0.44 0.50 6.43
N TYR A 46 -0.95 1.04 5.33
CA TYR A 46 -2.15 1.88 5.32
C TYR A 46 -3.34 1.19 5.97
N ASN A 47 -3.60 -0.07 5.57
CA ASN A 47 -4.67 -0.88 6.13
C ASN A 47 -4.45 -1.07 7.64
N ARG A 48 -3.23 -1.37 8.11
CA ARG A 48 -2.93 -1.46 9.54
C ARG A 48 -3.26 -0.16 10.28
N PHE A 49 -2.91 1.01 9.74
CA PHE A 49 -3.29 2.29 10.36
C PHE A 49 -4.80 2.48 10.38
N LYS A 50 -5.49 2.23 9.27
CA LYS A 50 -6.93 2.36 9.14
C LYS A 50 -7.68 1.43 10.11
N TYR A 51 -7.27 0.16 10.19
CA TYR A 51 -7.94 -0.85 11.01
C TYR A 51 -7.52 -0.84 12.50
N LYS A 52 -6.30 -0.41 12.85
CA LYS A 52 -5.94 -0.13 14.26
C LYS A 52 -6.80 1.00 14.85
N SER A 53 -7.15 2.00 14.04
CA SER A 53 -8.11 3.04 14.43
C SER A 53 -9.52 2.47 14.65
N HIS A 54 -9.98 1.53 13.81
CA HIS A 54 -11.29 0.89 13.95
C HIS A 54 -11.39 -0.07 15.15
N LEU A 55 -10.32 -0.77 15.53
CA LEU A 55 -10.32 -1.65 16.71
C LEU A 55 -10.39 -0.88 18.03
N ARG A 56 -9.92 0.37 18.11
CA ARG A 56 -10.14 1.24 19.29
C ARG A 56 -11.59 1.70 19.45
N ASN A 57 -12.42 1.60 18.40
CA ASN A 57 -13.81 2.05 18.40
C ASN A 57 -14.82 0.90 18.57
N ARG A 58 -14.37 -0.35 18.70
CA ARG A 58 -15.24 -1.45 19.14
C ARG A 58 -15.17 -1.53 20.66
N GLN A 59 -16.20 -1.01 21.34
CA GLN A 59 -16.45 -1.41 22.72
C GLN A 59 -16.63 -2.93 22.77
N PRO A 60 -16.07 -3.62 23.78
CA PRO A 60 -16.35 -5.03 23.96
C PRO A 60 -17.85 -5.20 24.19
N ILE A 61 -18.50 -5.98 23.32
CA ILE A 61 -19.87 -6.42 23.57
C ILE A 61 -19.73 -7.51 24.64
N ALA A 62 -20.14 -7.18 25.86
CA ALA A 62 -20.24 -8.09 26.99
C ALA A 62 -21.39 -9.09 26.80
#